data_AF-A0A1B1A4A8-F1
#
_entry.id   AF-A0A1B1A4A8-F1
#
_cell.length_a   1.000
_cell.length_b   1.000
_cell.length_c   1.000
_cell.angle_alpha   90.00
_cell.angle_beta   90.00
_cell.angle_gamma   90.00
#
_symmetry.space_group_name_H-M   'P 1'
#
loop_
_entity.id
_entity.type
_entity.pdbx_description
1 polymer ?
#
loop_
_entity_poly.entity_id
_entity_poly.type
_entity_poly.pdbx_seq_one_letter_code
_entity_poly.pdbx_strand_id
1 'polypeptide(L)' 'MAAIDTTRTAQGTSGLIGRIGALVHTTSAKLMAWNDARLTRKALSALSDRELADIGLCRGDIDQINSDSPLV' A
#
# COMPACT_ATOMS: atom_id res chain seq x y z
N MET A 1 10.91 -36.01 35.46
CA MET A 1 10.05 -35.16 34.61
C MET A 1 10.64 -33.76 34.62
N ALA A 2 11.26 -33.34 33.51
CA ALA A 2 11.77 -31.98 33.37
C ALA A 2 10.65 -31.12 32.77
N ALA A 3 10.14 -30.17 33.55
CA ALA A 3 9.23 -29.16 33.04
C ALA A 3 10.03 -28.20 32.16
N ILE A 4 9.73 -28.17 30.87
CA ILE A 4 10.22 -27.13 29.97
C ILE A 4 9.42 -25.88 30.28
N ASP A 5 9.95 -25.05 31.17
CA ASP A 5 9.40 -23.73 31.49
C ASP A 5 9.99 -22.72 30.50
N THR A 6 9.47 -22.74 29.26
CA THR A 6 9.74 -21.72 28.24
C THR A 6 8.47 -20.91 28.01
N THR A 7 8.04 -20.14 29.02
CA THR A 7 6.90 -19.23 28.84
C THR A 7 7.00 -17.98 29.72
N ARG A 8 8.11 -17.23 29.62
CA ARG A 8 8.14 -15.91 30.30
C ARG A 8 8.93 -14.77 29.68
N THR A 9 9.69 -14.91 28.59
CA THR A 9 10.52 -13.78 28.12
C THR A 9 10.12 -13.12 26.80
N ALA A 10 9.03 -13.54 26.13
CA ALA A 10 8.57 -12.90 24.89
C ALA A 10 7.34 -11.99 25.04
N GLN A 11 6.68 -11.91 26.19
CA GLN A 11 5.40 -11.20 26.36
C GLN A 11 5.51 -9.80 27.02
N GLY A 12 6.72 -9.28 27.24
CA GLY A 12 6.92 -7.93 27.83
C GLY A 12 7.27 -6.84 26.82
N THR A 13 8.10 -7.19 25.83
CA THR A 13 8.72 -6.22 24.89
C THR A 13 8.32 -6.47 23.43
N SER A 14 7.82 -7.66 23.09
CA SER A 14 7.39 -8.02 21.73
C SER A 14 6.12 -7.29 21.29
N GLY A 15 5.24 -6.92 22.24
CA GLY A 15 4.01 -6.19 21.94
C GLY A 15 4.23 -4.77 21.42
N LEU A 16 5.14 -4.00 22.03
CA LEU A 16 5.41 -2.60 21.62
C LEU A 16 6.29 -2.53 20.37
N ILE A 17 7.36 -3.32 20.30
CA ILE A 17 8.25 -3.36 19.12
C ILE A 17 7.51 -3.92 17.91
N GLY A 18 6.69 -4.96 18.07
CA GLY A 18 5.85 -5.51 17.01
C GLY A 18 4.80 -4.52 16.51
N ARG A 19 4.19 -3.73 17.40
CA ARG A 19 3.22 -2.68 17.03
C ARG A 19 3.88 -1.51 16.29
N ILE A 20 5.06 -1.08 16.72
CA ILE A 20 5.82 -0.03 16.04
C ILE A 20 6.25 -0.53 14.64
N GLY A 21 6.76 -1.76 14.55
CA GLY A 21 7.08 -2.39 13.27
C GLY A 21 5.87 -2.49 12.33
N ALA A 22 4.71 -2.90 12.85
CA ALA A 22 3.45 -2.93 12.11
C ALA A 22 3.02 -1.52 11.65
N LEU A 23 3.14 -0.51 12.51
CA LEU A 23 2.82 0.88 12.17
C LEU A 23 3.70 1.39 11.03
N VAL A 24 5.02 1.21 11.14
CA VAL A 24 5.98 1.58 10.09
C VAL A 24 5.63 0.86 8.78
N HIS A 25 5.38 -0.45 8.82
CA HIS A 25 5.01 -1.24 7.66
C HIS A 25 3.70 -0.74 6.99
N THR A 26 2.66 -0.43 7.77
CA THR A 26 1.42 0.09 7.22
C THR A 26 1.58 1.49 6.63
N THR A 27 2.41 2.35 7.24
CA THR A 27 2.68 3.69 6.70
C THR A 27 3.51 3.65 5.43
N SER A 28 4.53 2.78 5.35
CA SER A 28 5.34 2.62 4.14
C SER A 28 4.51 2.02 3.00
N ALA A 29 3.66 1.04 3.28
CA ALA A 29 2.76 0.44 2.28
C ALA A 29 1.79 1.48 1.71
N LYS A 30 1.19 2.33 2.55
CA LYS A 30 0.34 3.44 2.10
C LYS A 30 1.10 4.47 1.26
N LEU A 31 2.34 4.77 1.63
CA LEU A 31 3.18 5.70 0.87
C LEU A 31 3.53 5.15 -0.52
N MET A 32 3.83 3.85 -0.60
CA MET A 32 4.08 3.14 -1.87
C MET A 32 2.84 3.15 -2.75
N ALA A 33 1.66 2.79 -2.21
CA ALA A 33 0.39 2.81 -2.95
C ALA A 33 0.05 4.23 -3.44
N TRP A 34 0.32 5.26 -2.64
CA TRP A 34 0.14 6.65 -3.06
C TRP A 34 1.07 7.05 -4.21
N ASN A 35 2.33 6.65 -4.12
CA ASN A 35 3.29 6.93 -5.18
C ASN A 35 2.92 6.21 -6.48
N ASP A 36 2.51 4.95 -6.38
CA ASP A 36 2.08 4.14 -7.52
C ASP A 36 0.86 4.77 -8.21
N ALA A 37 -0.18 5.13 -7.45
CA ALA A 37 -1.34 5.83 -7.99
C ALA A 37 -0.96 7.14 -8.71
N ARG A 38 0.02 7.89 -8.18
CA ARG A 38 0.51 9.13 -8.79
C ARG A 38 1.30 8.87 -10.08
N LEU A 39 2.13 7.83 -10.08
CA LEU A 39 2.88 7.38 -11.26
C LEU A 39 1.95 6.94 -12.37
N THR A 40 0.94 6.12 -12.04
CA THR A 40 -0.10 5.66 -12.96
C THR A 40 -0.89 6.84 -13.54
N ARG A 41 -1.33 7.78 -12.69
CA ARG A 41 -1.99 9.01 -13.15
C ARG A 41 -1.10 9.80 -14.11
N LYS A 42 0.19 9.96 -13.81
CA LYS A 42 1.15 10.69 -14.66
C LYS A 42 1.36 9.97 -15.99
N ALA A 43 1.52 8.65 -15.98
CA ALA A 43 1.69 7.84 -17.17
C ALA A 43 0.46 7.96 -18.09
N LEU A 44 -0.75 7.76 -17.55
CA LEU A 44 -2.00 7.90 -18.30
C LEU A 44 -2.25 9.32 -18.79
N SER A 45 -1.88 10.33 -17.99
CA SER A 45 -2.01 11.73 -18.41
C SER A 45 -1.08 12.11 -19.57
N ALA A 46 0.03 11.37 -19.75
CA ALA A 46 0.97 11.58 -20.84
C ALA A 46 0.51 10.92 -22.16
N LEU A 47 -0.44 9.98 -22.13
CA LEU A 47 -1.04 9.38 -23.32
C LEU A 47 -1.99 10.38 -24.01
N SER A 48 -2.13 10.26 -25.32
CA SER A 48 -3.11 11.01 -26.10
C SER A 48 -4.54 10.47 -25.89
N ASP A 49 -5.57 11.27 -26.19
CA ASP A 49 -6.98 10.84 -26.02
C ASP A 49 -7.32 9.58 -26.81
N ARG A 50 -6.67 9.39 -27.96
CA ARG A 50 -6.86 8.20 -28.79
C ARG A 50 -6.25 6.96 -28.16
N GLU A 51 -5.05 7.08 -27.59
CA GLU A 51 -4.39 5.96 -26.88
C GLU A 51 -5.17 5.57 -25.61
N LEU A 52 -5.76 6.55 -24.92
CA LEU A 52 -6.68 6.29 -23.82
C LEU A 52 -7.94 5.56 -24.30
N ALA A 53 -8.52 5.98 -25.43
CA ALA A 53 -9.68 5.31 -26.02
C ALA A 53 -9.38 3.85 -26.44
N ASP A 54 -8.16 3.57 -26.92
CA ASP A 54 -7.74 2.21 -27.29
C ASP A 54 -7.69 1.25 -26.09
N ILE A 55 -7.39 1.76 -24.90
CA ILE A 55 -7.47 0.99 -23.64
C ILE A 55 -8.83 1.12 -22.93
N GLY A 56 -9.79 1.81 -23.56
CA GLY A 56 -11.14 1.98 -23.02
C GLY A 56 -11.25 2.96 -21.85
N LEU A 57 -10.29 3.87 -21.67
CA LEU A 57 -10.31 4.91 -20.63
C LEU A 57 -10.68 6.28 -21.21
N CYS A 58 -11.29 7.13 -20.38
CA CYS A 58 -11.42 8.56 -20.65
C CYS A 58 -10.61 9.41 -19.66
N ARG A 59 -10.40 10.70 -19.98
CA ARG A 59 -9.64 11.63 -19.11
C ARG A 59 -10.25 11.74 -17.71
N GLY A 60 -11.57 11.64 -17.57
CA GLY A 60 -12.27 11.70 -16.28
C GLY A 60 -12.00 10.49 -15.38
N ASP A 61 -11.72 9.32 -15.95
CA ASP A 61 -11.40 8.12 -15.18
C ASP A 61 -10.01 8.24 -14.51
N ILE A 62 -9.08 8.93 -15.17
CA ILE A 62 -7.73 9.21 -14.65
C ILE A 62 -7.80 10.04 -13.35
N ASP A 63 -8.78 10.94 -13.25
CA ASP A 63 -8.99 11.75 -12.05
C ASP A 63 -9.47 10.90 -10.87
N GLN A 64 -10.17 9.79 -11.13
CA GLN A 64 -10.65 8.85 -10.11
C GLN A 64 -9.55 7.89 -9.58
N ILE A 65 -8.38 7.83 -10.22
CA ILE A 65 -7.25 6.99 -9.77
C ILE A 65 -6.60 7.63 -8.54
N ASN A 66 -7.01 7.16 -7.35
CA ASN A 66 -6.45 7.53 -6.06
C ASN A 66 -5.93 6.29 -5.31
N SER A 67 -5.14 6.51 -4.26
CA SER A 67 -4.57 5.44 -3.41
C SER A 67 -5.60 4.57 -2.69
N ASP A 68 -6.85 5.03 -2.65
CA ASP A 68 -8.01 4.37 -2.04
C ASP A 68 -8.90 3.70 -3.08
N SER A 69 -8.54 3.81 -4.37
CA SER A 69 -9.31 3.20 -5.46
C SER A 69 -9.05 1.68 -5.43
N PRO A 70 -10.08 0.81 -5.48
CA PRO A 70 -9.96 -0.64 -5.29
C PRO A 70 -9.21 -1.38 -6.42
N LEU A 71 -8.59 -0.64 -7.34
CA LEU A 71 -7.87 -1.14 -8.52
C LEU A 71 -6.35 -1.07 -8.36
N VAL A 72 -5.83 -0.58 -7.22
CA VAL A 72 -4.40 -0.54 -6.84
C VAL A 72 -4.19 -1.34 -5.56
#